data_AF-A0A6B1GLV4-F1
#
_entry.id   AF-A0A6B1GLV4-F1
#
_cell.length_a   1.000
_cell.length_b   1.000
_cell.length_c   1.000
_cell.angle_alpha   90.00
_cell.angle_beta   90.00
_cell.angle_gamma   90.00
#
_symmetry.space_group_name_H-M   'P 1'
#
loop_
_entity.id
_entity.type
_entity.pdbx_description
1 polymer ?
#
loop_
_entity_poly.entity_id
_entity_poly.type
_entity_poly.pdbx_seq_one_letter_code
_entity_poly.pdbx_strand_id
1 'polypeptide(L)'
;MTEWRWFERCIIALIILNAIVLGIETYPAIALPYESVLLSINRVVLIVFVIEAILKITAATPVFSRYFGDGWNLFDFSIVVFSLIPQTGEFALIARTIRLLRILRLITAVPELRLIVSTLIKSLPGLGNVILLISIVFYIYAIAGYHMFHAHDPFHWGSLGTSLITLFRVLTLEDWTDVMYSAMELHSLAWIFFISFVVIAAFIVINLFIAVVIHNLHKAQHETELVQDENLDAEILHTLSESKKSLERIERAFAERQQQDNQIKDSKV
;
A
#
# COMPACT_ATOMS: atom_id res chain seq x y z
N MET A 1 -3.72 24.61 -2.06
CA MET A 1 -3.09 25.40 -0.97
C MET A 1 -1.62 25.45 -1.28
N THR A 2 -1.01 26.63 -1.23
CA THR A 2 0.31 26.95 -1.78
C THR A 2 1.41 25.97 -1.36
N GLU A 3 1.80 25.09 -2.28
CA GLU A 3 2.99 24.25 -2.21
C GLU A 3 4.23 25.13 -2.29
N TRP A 4 4.66 25.67 -1.15
CA TRP A 4 5.99 26.23 -1.05
C TRP A 4 6.97 25.05 -1.11
N ARG A 5 7.44 24.70 -2.32
CA ARG A 5 8.49 23.68 -2.54
C ARG A 5 9.71 23.88 -1.63
N TRP A 6 9.94 25.10 -1.15
CA TRP A 6 10.93 25.42 -0.14
C TRP A 6 10.59 24.87 1.24
N PHE A 7 9.34 25.03 1.69
CA PHE A 7 8.86 24.48 2.96
C PHE A 7 8.97 22.95 2.97
N GLU A 8 8.51 22.28 1.92
CA GLU A 8 8.61 20.81 1.80
C GLU A 8 10.06 20.33 1.82
N ARG A 9 10.95 20.98 1.05
CA ARG A 9 12.39 20.66 1.07
C ARG A 9 13.02 20.91 2.44
N CYS A 10 12.59 21.94 3.17
CA CYS A 10 13.03 22.18 4.54
C CYS A 10 12.57 21.07 5.49
N ILE A 11 11.32 20.62 5.41
CA ILE A 11 10.80 19.52 6.23
C ILE A 11 11.55 18.22 5.94
N ILE A 12 11.75 17.88 4.66
CA ILE A 12 12.53 16.72 4.24
C ILE A 12 13.96 16.81 4.77
N ALA A 13 14.61 17.96 4.65
CA ALA A 13 15.96 18.18 5.18
C ALA A 13 16.02 18.00 6.70
N LEU A 14 15.01 18.47 7.45
CA LEU A 14 14.91 18.25 8.89
C LEU A 14 14.71 16.77 9.25
N ILE A 15 13.91 16.03 8.48
CA ILE A 15 13.73 14.58 8.67
C ILE A 15 15.04 13.84 8.42
N ILE A 16 15.76 14.16 7.34
CA ILE A 16 17.06 13.54 7.01
C ILE A 16 18.10 13.88 8.09
N LEU A 17 18.19 15.14 8.50
CA LEU A 17 19.07 15.56 9.60
C LEU A 17 18.75 14.77 10.88
N ASN A 18 17.46 14.61 11.19
CA ASN A 18 17.03 13.86 12.36
C ASN A 18 17.37 12.37 12.28
N ALA A 19 17.23 11.76 11.10
CA ALA A 19 17.64 10.39 10.86
C ALA A 19 19.17 10.20 11.03
N ILE A 20 19.98 11.15 10.54
CA ILE A 20 21.44 11.12 10.72
C ILE A 20 21.81 11.24 12.20
N VAL A 21 21.22 12.21 12.92
CA VAL A 21 21.42 12.37 14.37
C VAL A 21 21.08 11.10 15.12
N LEU A 22 19.97 10.44 14.75
CA LEU A 22 19.56 9.18 15.36
C LEU A 22 20.53 8.02 15.05
N GLY A 23 21.10 7.98 13.85
CA GLY A 23 22.17 7.05 13.50
C GLY A 23 23.43 7.26 14.34
N ILE A 24 23.81 8.52 14.60
CA ILE A 24 24.95 8.85 15.48
C ILE A 24 24.65 8.42 16.93
N GLU A 25 23.44 8.68 17.44
CA GLU A 25 23.01 8.26 18.78
C GLU A 25 23.07 6.75 19.00
N THR A 26 23.06 5.95 17.93
CA THR A 26 23.12 4.48 18.01
C THR A 26 24.50 3.97 18.46
N TYR A 27 25.56 4.78 18.30
CA TYR A 27 26.92 4.42 18.67
C TYR A 27 27.39 5.22 19.90
N PRO A 28 27.41 4.63 21.11
CA PRO A 28 27.75 5.34 22.33
C PRO A 28 29.13 6.01 22.28
N ALA A 29 30.12 5.37 21.65
CA ALA A 29 31.48 5.89 21.53
C ALA A 29 31.55 7.25 20.80
N ILE A 30 30.62 7.51 19.88
CA ILE A 30 30.56 8.76 19.10
C ILE A 30 29.54 9.72 19.71
N ALA A 31 28.47 9.21 20.31
CA ALA A 31 27.38 10.03 20.85
C ALA A 31 27.73 10.71 22.18
N LEU A 32 28.44 10.04 23.09
CA LEU A 32 28.72 10.54 24.45
C LEU A 32 29.38 11.93 24.47
N PRO A 33 30.36 12.26 23.63
CA PRO A 33 30.95 13.61 23.59
C PRO A 33 29.98 14.72 23.15
N TYR A 34 28.93 14.37 22.40
CA TYR A 34 28.00 15.32 21.78
C TYR A 34 26.56 15.16 22.27
N GLU A 35 26.33 14.41 23.35
CA GLU A 35 25.00 14.01 23.81
C GLU A 35 24.05 15.21 24.00
N SER A 36 24.53 16.28 24.64
CA SER A 36 23.75 17.50 24.86
C SER A 36 23.32 18.19 23.56
N VAL A 37 24.19 18.19 22.55
CA VAL A 37 23.93 18.79 21.24
C VAL A 37 22.94 17.93 20.46
N LEU A 38 23.12 16.62 20.45
CA LEU A 38 22.22 15.67 19.77
C LEU A 38 20.81 15.73 20.37
N LEU A 39 20.69 15.77 21.70
CA LEU A 39 19.41 15.94 22.41
C LEU A 39 18.74 17.28 22.08
N SER A 40 19.53 18.35 21.97
CA SER A 40 19.02 19.68 21.62
C SER A 40 18.46 19.70 20.20
N ILE A 41 19.19 19.14 19.23
CA ILE A 41 18.72 19.03 17.84
C ILE A 41 17.43 18.20 17.77
N ASN A 42 17.39 17.04 18.43
CA ASN A 42 16.21 16.19 18.49
C ASN A 42 14.98 16.90 19.07
N ARG A 43 15.18 17.71 20.12
CA ARG A 43 14.11 18.50 20.73
C ARG A 43 13.60 19.59 19.80
N VAL A 44 14.50 20.33 19.14
CA VAL A 44 14.11 21.37 18.17
C VAL A 44 13.32 20.78 17.02
N VAL A 45 13.79 19.68 16.44
CA VAL A 45 13.09 18.98 15.36
C VAL A 45 11.69 18.52 15.80
N LEU A 46 11.57 17.94 17.00
CA LEU A 46 10.27 17.55 17.54
C LEU A 46 9.33 18.74 17.71
N ILE A 47 9.82 19.87 18.22
CA ILE A 47 9.02 21.10 18.37
C ILE A 47 8.51 21.58 17.01
N VAL A 48 9.37 21.63 15.99
CA VAL A 48 8.97 22.00 14.62
C VAL A 48 7.85 21.10 14.12
N PHE A 49 7.96 19.79 14.34
CA PHE A 49 6.94 18.82 13.94
C PHE A 49 5.62 18.92 14.71
N VAL A 50 5.67 19.25 16.00
CA VAL A 50 4.47 19.54 16.80
C VAL A 50 3.77 20.78 16.24
N ILE A 51 4.54 21.85 15.97
CA ILE A 51 4.01 23.09 15.38
C ILE A 51 3.38 22.80 14.02
N GLU A 52 4.07 22.05 13.15
CA GLU A 52 3.55 21.64 11.84
C GLU A 52 2.21 20.91 11.96
N ALA A 53 2.09 19.94 12.87
CA ALA A 53 0.85 19.21 13.09
C ALA A 53 -0.27 20.13 13.58
N ILE A 54 0.00 21.04 14.51
CA ILE A 54 -0.97 22.04 14.99
C ILE A 54 -1.43 22.94 13.84
N LEU A 55 -0.50 23.42 13.01
CA LEU A 55 -0.81 24.25 11.84
C LEU A 55 -1.71 23.50 10.84
N LYS A 56 -1.42 22.23 10.55
CA LYS A 56 -2.26 21.42 9.65
C LYS A 56 -3.66 21.17 10.23
N ILE A 57 -3.77 20.91 11.52
CA ILE A 57 -5.05 20.69 12.20
C ILE A 57 -5.89 21.97 12.21
N THR A 58 -5.29 23.11 12.58
CA THR A 58 -5.98 24.41 12.60
C THR A 58 -6.40 24.85 11.20
N ALA A 59 -5.58 24.62 10.18
CA ALA A 59 -5.94 24.88 8.78
C ALA A 59 -7.11 24.02 8.25
N ALA A 60 -7.36 22.86 8.87
CA ALA A 60 -8.48 21.97 8.50
C ALA A 60 -9.81 22.30 9.24
N THR A 61 -9.81 23.28 10.14
CA THR A 61 -10.98 23.69 10.94
C THR A 61 -12.00 24.41 10.02
N PRO A 62 -13.33 24.18 10.15
CA PRO A 62 -14.07 23.55 11.26
C PRO A 62 -14.28 22.02 11.16
N VAL A 63 -13.91 21.38 10.06
CA VAL A 63 -14.18 19.95 9.86
C VAL A 63 -12.92 19.16 10.21
N PHE A 64 -12.71 18.87 11.50
CA PHE A 64 -11.58 18.05 11.98
C PHE A 64 -11.49 16.68 11.26
N SER A 65 -12.64 16.13 10.87
CA SER A 65 -12.73 14.90 10.07
C SER A 65 -11.98 14.99 8.74
N ARG A 66 -11.78 16.20 8.17
CA ARG A 66 -10.98 16.39 6.95
C ARG A 66 -9.50 16.08 7.17
N TYR A 67 -8.96 16.40 8.36
CA TYR A 67 -7.57 16.09 8.70
C TYR A 67 -7.40 14.60 8.99
N PHE A 68 -8.28 14.04 9.83
CA PHE A 68 -8.19 12.63 10.24
C PHE A 68 -8.70 11.63 9.20
N GLY A 69 -9.41 12.10 8.16
CA GLY A 69 -9.79 11.29 7.00
C GLY A 69 -8.64 11.04 6.02
N ASP A 70 -7.56 11.82 6.08
CA ASP A 70 -6.35 11.56 5.32
C ASP A 70 -5.40 10.65 6.12
N GLY A 71 -5.23 9.41 5.65
CA GLY A 71 -4.39 8.41 6.31
C GLY A 71 -2.94 8.85 6.52
N TRP A 72 -2.41 9.72 5.65
CA TRP A 72 -1.03 10.22 5.79
C TRP A 72 -0.91 11.26 6.92
N ASN A 73 -1.92 12.12 7.08
CA ASN A 73 -1.98 13.08 8.18
C ASN A 73 -2.19 12.38 9.53
N LEU A 74 -3.02 11.33 9.56
CA LEU A 74 -3.22 10.48 10.73
C LEU A 74 -1.91 9.76 11.14
N PHE A 75 -1.16 9.26 10.16
CA PHE A 75 0.14 8.62 10.39
C PHE A 75 1.17 9.61 10.97
N ASP A 76 1.34 10.78 10.35
CA ASP A 76 2.27 11.81 10.83
C ASP A 76 1.91 12.27 12.25
N PHE A 77 0.62 12.47 12.52
CA PHE A 77 0.10 12.81 13.84
C PHE A 77 0.41 11.72 14.88
N SER A 78 0.18 10.45 14.54
CA SER A 78 0.50 9.32 15.42
C SER A 78 1.99 9.29 15.79
N ILE A 79 2.87 9.57 14.83
CA ILE A 79 4.32 9.68 15.10
C ILE A 79 4.64 10.87 16.02
N VAL A 80 3.96 12.03 15.89
CA VAL A 80 4.14 13.16 16.83
C VAL A 80 3.79 12.67 18.24
N VAL A 81 2.62 12.07 18.41
CA VAL A 81 2.10 11.61 19.70
C VAL A 81 3.05 10.59 20.33
N PHE A 82 3.48 9.59 19.56
CA PHE A 82 4.45 8.60 20.03
C PHE A 82 5.81 9.20 20.42
N SER A 83 6.22 10.29 19.76
CA SER A 83 7.46 10.99 20.08
C SER A 83 7.38 11.85 21.35
N LEU A 84 6.18 12.13 21.86
CA LEU A 84 5.94 12.85 23.11
C LEU A 84 5.88 11.93 24.34
N ILE A 85 5.88 10.60 24.14
CA ILE A 85 5.85 9.63 25.24
C ILE A 85 7.09 9.82 26.13
N PRO A 86 6.92 9.99 27.46
CA PRO A 86 8.03 10.14 28.40
C PRO A 86 8.99 8.95 28.33
N GLN A 87 10.29 9.26 28.32
CA GLN A 87 11.37 8.26 28.22
C GLN A 87 11.83 7.78 29.61
N THR A 88 10.95 7.87 30.60
CA THR A 88 11.21 7.55 32.02
C THR A 88 10.27 6.45 32.48
N GLY A 89 10.74 5.58 33.37
CA GLY A 89 9.94 4.48 33.92
C GLY A 89 10.08 3.15 33.15
N GLU A 90 9.20 2.19 33.45
CA GLU A 90 9.29 0.81 32.95
C GLU A 90 9.25 0.70 31.42
N PHE A 91 8.51 1.61 30.76
CA PHE A 91 8.38 1.63 29.30
C PHE A 91 9.46 2.45 28.60
N ALA A 92 10.49 2.94 29.31
CA ALA A 92 11.52 3.80 28.75
C ALA A 92 12.25 3.15 27.57
N LEU A 93 12.51 1.83 27.61
CA LEU A 93 13.15 1.12 26.49
C LEU A 93 12.27 1.08 25.25
N ILE A 94 10.98 0.78 25.43
CA ILE A 94 10.01 0.72 24.32
C ILE A 94 9.81 2.12 23.74
N ALA A 95 9.66 3.14 24.58
CA ALA A 95 9.57 4.54 24.13
C ALA A 95 10.84 4.98 23.37
N ARG A 96 12.02 4.46 23.76
CA ARG A 96 13.31 4.71 23.09
C ARG A 96 13.43 4.04 21.73
N THR A 97 12.67 2.98 21.50
CA THR A 97 12.59 2.28 20.21
C THR A 97 11.50 2.89 19.34
N ILE A 98 10.35 3.22 19.92
CA ILE A 98 9.22 3.87 19.23
C ILE A 98 9.63 5.19 18.58
N ARG A 99 10.53 5.96 19.20
CA ARG A 99 11.05 7.18 18.57
C ARG A 99 11.69 6.93 17.21
N LEU A 100 12.24 5.73 16.93
CA LEU A 100 12.82 5.37 15.63
C LEU A 100 11.78 5.40 14.50
N LEU A 101 10.51 5.17 14.82
CA LEU A 101 9.40 5.26 13.86
C LEU A 101 9.31 6.63 13.21
N ARG A 102 9.88 7.69 13.80
CA ARG A 102 9.94 9.01 13.18
C ARG A 102 10.72 9.04 11.86
N ILE A 103 11.64 8.11 11.63
CA ILE A 103 12.33 7.96 10.33
C ILE A 103 11.31 7.63 9.24
N LEU A 104 10.22 6.93 9.57
CA LEU A 104 9.14 6.60 8.64
C LEU A 104 8.41 7.83 8.11
N ARG A 105 8.56 9.01 8.74
CA ARG A 105 8.09 10.27 8.17
C ARG A 105 8.75 10.61 6.84
N LEU A 106 9.89 10.01 6.51
CA LEU A 106 10.46 10.18 5.18
C LEU A 106 9.51 9.62 4.11
N ILE A 107 8.80 8.52 4.42
CA ILE A 107 7.80 7.92 3.53
C ILE A 107 6.65 8.90 3.30
N THR A 108 6.24 9.64 4.33
CA THR A 108 5.20 10.66 4.22
C THR A 108 5.74 11.98 3.69
N ALA A 109 7.01 12.31 3.80
CA ALA A 109 7.52 13.56 3.27
C ALA A 109 7.81 13.49 1.77
N VAL A 110 8.12 12.30 1.25
CA VAL A 110 8.51 12.07 -0.15
C VAL A 110 7.31 11.53 -0.95
N PRO A 111 6.75 12.29 -1.89
CA PRO A 111 5.58 11.87 -2.69
C PRO A 111 5.79 10.56 -3.43
N GLU A 112 7.01 10.31 -3.93
CA GLU A 112 7.37 9.09 -4.64
C GLU A 112 7.27 7.86 -3.72
N LEU A 113 7.69 7.99 -2.44
CA LEU A 113 7.56 6.92 -1.44
C LEU A 113 6.10 6.70 -1.05
N ARG A 114 5.31 7.78 -0.87
CA ARG A 114 3.87 7.66 -0.66
C ARG A 114 3.19 6.92 -1.81
N LEU A 115 3.58 7.22 -3.05
CA LEU A 115 3.03 6.58 -4.23
C LEU A 115 3.31 5.08 -4.18
N ILE A 116 4.56 4.67 -3.99
CA ILE A 116 4.97 3.26 -3.92
C ILE A 116 4.24 2.52 -2.80
N VAL A 117 4.17 3.08 -1.59
CA VAL A 117 3.47 2.44 -0.47
C VAL A 117 1.97 2.37 -0.74
N SER A 118 1.38 3.41 -1.29
CA SER A 118 -0.04 3.43 -1.61
C SER A 118 -0.40 2.42 -2.71
N THR A 119 0.46 2.21 -3.70
CA THR A 119 0.24 1.22 -4.75
C THR A 119 0.39 -0.20 -4.21
N LEU A 120 1.39 -0.45 -3.35
CA LEU A 120 1.53 -1.72 -2.64
C LEU A 120 0.28 -2.03 -1.80
N ILE A 121 -0.17 -1.09 -0.96
CA ILE A 121 -1.37 -1.29 -0.12
C ILE A 121 -2.63 -1.48 -0.98
N LYS A 122 -2.80 -0.71 -2.06
CA LYS A 122 -3.95 -0.85 -2.98
C LYS A 122 -3.97 -2.19 -3.70
N SER A 123 -2.82 -2.86 -3.84
CA SER A 123 -2.75 -4.19 -4.44
C SER A 123 -3.19 -5.30 -3.48
N LEU A 124 -3.04 -5.12 -2.16
CA LEU A 124 -3.33 -6.15 -1.14
C LEU A 124 -4.77 -6.69 -1.10
N PRO A 125 -5.84 -5.87 -1.25
CA PRO A 125 -7.21 -6.36 -1.19
C PRO A 125 -7.53 -7.45 -2.22
N GLY A 126 -6.87 -7.41 -3.39
CA GLY A 126 -7.03 -8.43 -4.43
C GLY A 126 -6.58 -9.84 -4.01
N LEU A 127 -5.84 -9.95 -2.91
CA LEU A 127 -5.28 -11.21 -2.39
C LEU A 127 -6.05 -11.76 -1.18
N GLY A 128 -7.09 -11.08 -0.70
CA GLY A 128 -7.76 -11.40 0.57
C GLY A 128 -8.22 -12.87 0.69
N ASN A 129 -8.82 -13.41 -0.37
CA ASN A 129 -9.29 -14.80 -0.39
C ASN A 129 -8.13 -15.81 -0.26
N VAL A 130 -6.99 -15.52 -0.89
CA VAL A 130 -5.83 -16.40 -0.86
C VAL A 130 -5.08 -16.28 0.46
N ILE A 131 -4.99 -15.06 1.01
CA ILE A 131 -4.46 -14.81 2.36
C ILE A 131 -5.30 -15.57 3.41
N LEU A 132 -6.61 -15.60 3.25
CA LEU A 132 -7.49 -16.40 4.11
C LEU A 132 -7.21 -17.90 3.96
N LEU A 133 -7.07 -18.39 2.73
CA LEU A 133 -6.76 -19.80 2.46
C LEU A 133 -5.43 -20.24 3.08
N ILE A 134 -4.34 -19.47 2.87
CA ILE A 134 -3.03 -19.79 3.45
C ILE A 134 -3.08 -19.73 4.98
N SER A 135 -3.83 -18.78 5.56
CA SER A 135 -3.99 -18.68 7.01
C SER A 135 -4.70 -19.90 7.60
N ILE A 136 -5.72 -20.43 6.91
CA ILE A 136 -6.41 -21.67 7.33
C ILE A 136 -5.45 -22.86 7.29
N VAL A 137 -4.68 -23.01 6.21
CA VAL A 137 -3.69 -24.09 6.09
C VAL A 137 -2.63 -23.98 7.20
N PHE A 138 -2.07 -22.79 7.42
CA PHE A 138 -1.14 -22.53 8.51
C PHE A 138 -1.71 -22.90 9.88
N TYR A 139 -2.95 -22.51 10.16
CA TYR A 139 -3.61 -22.79 11.43
C TYR A 139 -3.80 -24.30 11.65
N ILE A 140 -4.26 -25.04 10.64
CA ILE A 140 -4.45 -26.49 10.72
C ILE A 140 -3.12 -27.20 10.96
N TYR A 141 -2.09 -26.86 10.18
CA TYR A 141 -0.76 -27.45 10.35
C TYR A 141 -0.11 -27.07 11.69
N ALA A 142 -0.34 -25.87 12.20
CA ALA A 142 0.23 -25.42 13.46
C ALA A 142 -0.35 -26.22 14.64
N ILE A 143 -1.66 -26.48 14.63
CA ILE A 143 -2.34 -27.32 15.62
C ILE A 143 -1.87 -28.77 15.50
N ALA A 144 -1.81 -29.30 14.27
CA ALA A 144 -1.35 -30.68 14.05
C ALA A 144 0.09 -30.87 14.53
N GLY A 145 1.01 -29.99 14.14
CA GLY A 145 2.41 -30.05 14.57
C GLY A 145 2.59 -29.83 16.06
N TYR A 146 1.81 -28.94 16.70
CA TYR A 146 1.74 -28.85 18.16
C TYR A 146 1.41 -30.21 18.76
N HIS A 147 0.29 -30.82 18.39
CA HIS A 147 -0.12 -32.10 18.97
C HIS A 147 0.84 -33.25 18.70
N MET A 148 1.51 -33.26 17.54
CA MET A 148 2.43 -34.33 17.15
C MET A 148 3.83 -34.19 17.76
N PHE A 149 4.35 -32.96 17.88
CA PHE A 149 5.79 -32.75 18.11
C PHE A 149 6.12 -31.95 19.38
N HIS A 150 5.14 -31.28 20.03
CA HIS A 150 5.41 -30.41 21.19
C HIS A 150 6.16 -31.08 22.35
N ALA A 151 5.93 -32.39 22.58
CA ALA A 151 6.55 -33.11 23.69
C ALA A 151 8.04 -33.38 23.45
N HIS A 152 8.45 -33.52 22.19
CA HIS A 152 9.83 -33.81 21.80
C HIS A 152 10.60 -32.52 21.47
N ASP A 153 9.94 -31.56 20.83
CA ASP A 153 10.53 -30.29 20.43
C ASP A 153 9.62 -29.10 20.84
N PRO A 154 9.62 -28.72 22.13
CA PRO A 154 8.87 -27.57 22.62
C PRO A 154 9.36 -26.23 22.07
N PHE A 155 10.59 -26.16 21.55
CA PHE A 155 11.14 -24.91 21.01
C PHE A 155 10.40 -24.51 19.74
N HIS A 156 10.19 -25.48 18.83
CA HIS A 156 9.45 -25.23 17.60
C HIS A 156 7.93 -25.40 17.77
N TRP A 157 7.48 -26.29 18.65
CA TRP A 157 6.07 -26.72 18.73
C TRP A 157 5.40 -26.49 20.09
N GLY A 158 6.01 -25.74 21.01
CA GLY A 158 5.54 -25.60 22.40
C GLY A 158 4.29 -24.74 22.61
N SER A 159 3.86 -23.98 21.61
CA SER A 159 2.59 -23.24 21.61
C SER A 159 2.09 -23.03 20.19
N LEU A 160 0.82 -22.64 20.03
CA LEU A 160 0.28 -22.32 18.71
C LEU A 160 1.11 -21.23 17.98
N GLY A 161 1.57 -20.21 18.71
CA GLY A 161 2.37 -19.12 18.16
C GLY A 161 3.75 -19.58 17.68
N THR A 162 4.44 -20.41 18.46
CA THR A 162 5.73 -20.96 18.05
C THR A 162 5.57 -21.92 16.87
N SER A 163 4.52 -22.74 16.84
CA SER A 163 4.21 -23.62 15.70
C SER A 163 3.95 -22.83 14.41
N LEU A 164 3.24 -21.70 14.50
CA LEU A 164 3.01 -20.80 13.35
C LEU A 164 4.32 -20.18 12.84
N ILE A 165 5.23 -19.78 13.73
CA ILE A 165 6.55 -19.26 13.35
C ILE A 165 7.42 -20.36 12.72
N THR A 166 7.40 -21.57 13.29
CA THR A 166 8.08 -22.74 12.73
C THR A 166 7.59 -23.03 11.32
N LEU A 167 6.27 -23.05 11.09
CA LEU A 167 5.71 -23.24 9.76
C LEU A 167 6.02 -22.09 8.80
N PHE A 168 6.15 -20.86 9.30
CA PHE A 168 6.63 -19.75 8.48
C PHE A 168 8.08 -19.97 8.02
N ARG A 169 8.96 -20.46 8.89
CA ARG A 169 10.33 -20.86 8.54
C ARG A 169 10.35 -22.03 7.54
N VAL A 170 9.46 -23.01 7.71
CA VAL A 170 9.29 -24.11 6.74
C VAL A 170 8.80 -23.59 5.39
N LEU A 171 7.88 -22.61 5.36
CA LEU A 171 7.38 -21.99 4.14
C LEU A 171 8.49 -21.26 3.36
N THR A 172 9.38 -20.54 4.06
CA THR A 172 10.52 -19.85 3.44
C THR A 172 11.62 -20.80 2.98
N LEU A 173 11.47 -22.11 3.26
CA LEU A 173 12.46 -23.15 3.01
C LEU A 173 13.80 -22.89 3.72
N GLU A 174 13.78 -22.14 4.82
CA GLU A 174 14.97 -21.84 5.62
C GLU A 174 15.12 -22.89 6.72
N ASP A 175 16.19 -23.69 6.71
CA ASP A 175 16.50 -24.73 7.72
C ASP A 175 15.33 -25.68 8.06
N TRP A 176 14.39 -25.86 7.14
CA TRP A 176 13.19 -26.66 7.36
C TRP A 176 13.48 -28.16 7.48
N THR A 177 14.58 -28.62 6.89
CA THR A 177 15.03 -30.01 6.97
C THR A 177 15.45 -30.39 8.37
N ASP A 178 16.02 -29.47 9.16
CA ASP A 178 16.47 -29.76 10.52
C ASP A 178 15.28 -29.99 11.45
N VAL A 179 14.24 -29.15 11.32
CA VAL A 179 12.97 -29.32 12.03
C VAL A 179 12.30 -30.64 11.62
N MET A 180 12.35 -30.98 10.33
CA MET A 180 11.83 -32.25 9.82
C MET A 180 12.60 -33.45 10.38
N TYR A 181 13.93 -33.43 10.36
CA TYR A 181 14.75 -34.54 10.85
C TYR A 181 14.59 -34.75 12.35
N SER A 182 14.50 -33.68 13.15
CA SER A 182 14.16 -33.80 14.57
C SER A 182 12.79 -34.43 14.78
N ALA A 183 11.77 -34.03 14.01
CA ALA A 183 10.46 -34.68 14.07
C ALA A 183 10.50 -36.16 13.63
N MET A 184 11.42 -36.53 12.73
CA MET A 184 11.63 -37.91 12.29
C MET A 184 12.25 -38.81 13.36
N GLU A 185 12.96 -38.26 14.34
CA GLU A 185 13.45 -39.02 15.50
C GLU A 185 12.28 -39.57 16.34
N LEU A 186 11.16 -38.84 16.41
CA LEU A 186 9.94 -39.28 17.08
C LEU A 186 9.06 -40.16 16.17
N HIS A 187 8.87 -39.74 14.92
CA HIS A 187 7.99 -40.40 13.95
C HIS A 187 8.68 -40.50 12.60
N SER A 188 9.07 -41.70 12.17
CA SER A 188 9.80 -41.92 10.90
C SER A 188 9.08 -41.38 9.65
N LEU A 189 7.75 -41.28 9.67
CA LEU A 189 6.92 -40.72 8.59
C LEU A 189 6.65 -39.21 8.74
N ALA A 190 7.28 -38.52 9.69
CA ALA A 190 7.10 -37.08 9.91
C ALA A 190 7.44 -36.25 8.66
N TRP A 191 8.36 -36.72 7.81
CA TRP A 191 8.67 -36.07 6.53
C TRP A 191 7.41 -35.84 5.66
N ILE A 192 6.39 -36.69 5.77
CA ILE A 192 5.13 -36.51 5.03
C ILE A 192 4.44 -35.21 5.44
N PHE A 193 4.41 -34.89 6.74
CA PHE A 193 3.82 -33.65 7.26
C PHE A 193 4.51 -32.41 6.69
N PHE A 194 5.84 -32.41 6.67
CA PHE A 194 6.61 -31.26 6.17
C PHE A 194 6.52 -31.14 4.64
N ILE A 195 6.66 -32.24 3.92
CA ILE A 195 6.55 -32.23 2.45
C ILE A 195 5.14 -31.87 2.01
N SER A 196 4.08 -32.38 2.67
CA SER A 196 2.71 -32.03 2.32
C SER A 196 2.42 -30.55 2.60
N PHE A 197 2.94 -30.00 3.70
CA PHE A 197 2.84 -28.57 3.99
C PHE A 197 3.53 -27.74 2.89
N VAL A 198 4.78 -28.05 2.56
CA VAL A 198 5.57 -27.33 1.55
C VAL A 198 4.88 -27.39 0.19
N VAL A 199 4.40 -28.55 -0.24
CA VAL A 199 3.71 -28.71 -1.54
C VAL A 199 2.41 -27.90 -1.57
N ILE A 200 1.57 -27.99 -0.54
CA ILE A 200 0.31 -27.25 -0.47
C ILE A 200 0.58 -25.74 -0.44
N ALA A 201 1.52 -25.30 0.40
CA ALA A 201 1.81 -23.88 0.55
C ALA A 201 2.47 -23.30 -0.70
N ALA A 202 3.41 -24.02 -1.33
CA ALA A 202 3.99 -23.62 -2.61
C ALA A 202 2.92 -23.52 -3.70
N PHE A 203 1.99 -24.48 -3.77
CA PHE A 203 0.87 -24.43 -4.71
C PHE A 203 -0.01 -23.19 -4.47
N ILE A 204 -0.32 -22.86 -3.21
CA ILE A 204 -1.09 -21.66 -2.86
C ILE A 204 -0.32 -20.39 -3.25
N VAL A 205 0.98 -20.30 -2.97
CA VAL A 205 1.81 -19.13 -3.32
C VAL A 205 1.94 -18.96 -4.83
N ILE A 206 2.07 -20.04 -5.61
CA ILE A 206 2.07 -19.98 -7.07
C ILE A 206 0.71 -19.50 -7.58
N ASN A 207 -0.39 -20.03 -7.05
CA ASN A 207 -1.73 -19.58 -7.42
C ASN A 207 -1.99 -18.13 -7.00
N LEU A 208 -1.42 -17.66 -5.90
CA LEU A 208 -1.42 -16.26 -5.49
C LEU A 208 -0.75 -15.39 -6.55
N PHE A 209 0.45 -15.78 -6.99
CA PHE A 209 1.19 -15.06 -8.02
C PHE A 209 0.41 -14.99 -9.34
N ILE A 210 -0.14 -16.13 -9.79
CA ILE A 210 -0.99 -16.21 -10.99
C ILE A 210 -2.22 -15.30 -10.83
N ALA A 211 -2.92 -15.35 -9.69
CA ALA A 211 -4.10 -14.53 -9.43
C ALA A 211 -3.78 -13.03 -9.48
N VAL A 212 -2.65 -12.60 -8.90
CA VAL A 212 -2.21 -11.20 -8.95
C VAL A 212 -1.88 -10.77 -10.37
N VAL A 213 -1.16 -11.60 -11.14
CA VAL A 213 -0.82 -11.31 -12.53
C VAL A 213 -2.07 -11.21 -13.39
N ILE A 214 -3.00 -12.16 -13.27
CA ILE A 214 -4.28 -12.15 -14.00
C ILE A 214 -5.12 -10.93 -13.59
N HIS A 215 -5.21 -10.62 -12.31
CA HIS A 215 -5.96 -9.46 -11.83
C HIS A 215 -5.42 -8.15 -12.43
N ASN A 216 -4.10 -7.98 -12.44
CA ASN A 216 -3.46 -6.82 -13.04
C ASN A 216 -3.63 -6.78 -14.57
N LEU A 217 -3.54 -7.93 -15.25
CA LEU A 217 -3.74 -8.03 -16.70
C LEU A 217 -5.19 -7.70 -17.09
N HIS A 218 -6.17 -8.28 -16.41
CA HIS A 218 -7.59 -7.97 -16.62
C HIS A 218 -7.88 -6.49 -16.38
N LYS A 219 -7.29 -5.90 -15.34
CA LYS A 219 -7.44 -4.47 -15.08
C LYS A 219 -6.87 -3.61 -16.23
N ALA A 220 -5.68 -3.94 -16.71
CA ALA A 220 -5.05 -3.22 -17.82
C ALA A 220 -5.82 -3.39 -19.15
N GLN A 221 -6.34 -4.59 -19.42
CA GLN A 221 -7.20 -4.86 -20.59
C GLN A 221 -8.51 -4.07 -20.51
N HIS A 222 -9.17 -4.07 -19.35
CA HIS A 222 -10.42 -3.35 -19.16
C HIS A 222 -10.25 -1.83 -19.30
N GLU A 223 -9.17 -1.25 -18.77
CA GLU A 223 -8.82 0.16 -18.98
C GLU A 223 -8.61 0.47 -20.48
N THR A 224 -8.05 -0.48 -21.26
CA THR A 224 -7.86 -0.31 -22.70
C THR A 224 -9.17 -0.42 -23.48
N GLU A 225 -10.05 -1.35 -23.11
CA GLU A 225 -11.39 -1.52 -23.71
C GLU A 225 -12.26 -0.28 -23.51
N LEU A 226 -12.28 0.30 -22.30
CA LEU A 226 -13.03 1.53 -22.03
C LEU A 226 -12.57 2.70 -22.92
N VAL A 227 -11.27 2.84 -23.12
CA VAL A 227 -10.71 3.88 -24.02
C VAL A 227 -11.08 3.59 -25.47
N GLN A 228 -11.14 2.33 -25.89
CA GLN A 228 -11.58 1.97 -27.25
C GLN A 228 -13.07 2.26 -27.46
N ASP A 229 -13.92 1.92 -26.50
CA ASP A 229 -15.36 2.20 -26.56
C ASP A 229 -15.65 3.70 -26.58
N GLU A 230 -14.98 4.51 -25.74
CA GLU A 230 -15.12 5.98 -25.78
C GLU A 230 -14.73 6.56 -27.14
N ASN A 231 -13.65 6.05 -27.75
CA ASN A 231 -13.21 6.48 -29.08
C ASN A 231 -14.21 6.06 -30.16
N LEU A 232 -14.76 4.84 -30.08
CA LEU A 232 -15.77 4.33 -31.00
C LEU A 232 -17.06 5.14 -30.93
N ASP A 233 -17.54 5.45 -29.73
CA ASP A 233 -18.73 6.28 -29.52
C ASP A 233 -18.53 7.70 -30.07
N ALA A 234 -17.35 8.28 -29.86
CA ALA A 234 -17.00 9.58 -30.44
C ALA A 234 -16.99 9.56 -31.98
N GLU A 235 -16.49 8.48 -32.58
CA GLU A 235 -16.49 8.27 -34.03
C GLU A 235 -17.90 8.09 -34.61
N ILE A 236 -18.75 7.30 -33.92
CA ILE A 236 -20.16 7.10 -34.31
C ILE A 236 -20.90 8.43 -34.25
N LEU A 237 -20.76 9.18 -33.16
CA LEU A 237 -21.39 10.50 -33.00
C LEU A 237 -20.92 11.50 -34.06
N HIS A 238 -19.62 11.50 -34.38
CA HIS A 238 -19.07 12.31 -35.46
C HIS A 238 -19.74 11.96 -36.80
N THR A 239 -19.78 10.67 -37.15
CA THR A 239 -20.36 10.16 -38.41
C THR A 239 -21.87 10.46 -38.53
N LEU A 240 -22.61 10.33 -37.42
CA LEU A 240 -24.04 10.70 -37.38
C LEU A 240 -24.23 12.20 -37.59
N SER A 241 -23.36 13.04 -37.01
CA SER A 241 -23.43 14.49 -37.19
C SER A 241 -23.18 14.91 -38.64
N GLU A 242 -22.26 14.24 -39.34
CA GLU A 242 -22.00 14.47 -40.75
C GLU A 242 -23.17 14.00 -41.63
N SER A 243 -23.70 12.81 -41.35
CA SER A 243 -24.86 12.26 -42.06
C SER A 243 -26.10 13.15 -41.89
N LYS A 244 -26.29 13.74 -40.71
CA LYS A 244 -27.37 14.71 -40.48
C LYS A 244 -27.17 15.98 -41.30
N LYS A 245 -25.96 16.53 -41.31
CA LYS A 245 -25.63 17.72 -42.13
C LYS A 245 -25.82 17.47 -43.62
N SER A 246 -25.49 16.28 -44.12
CA SER A 246 -25.68 15.95 -45.53
C SER A 246 -27.16 15.81 -45.89
N LEU A 247 -27.98 15.21 -45.03
CA LEU A 247 -29.44 15.17 -45.18
C LEU A 247 -30.05 16.58 -45.21
N GLU A 248 -29.66 17.46 -44.28
CA GLU A 248 -30.14 18.85 -44.26
C GLU A 248 -29.79 19.61 -45.55
N ARG A 249 -28.62 19.34 -46.16
CA ARG A 249 -28.23 19.92 -47.46
C ARG A 249 -29.11 19.39 -48.60
N ILE A 250 -29.43 18.11 -48.60
CA ILE A 250 -30.30 17.48 -49.61
C ILE A 250 -31.72 18.04 -49.50
N GLU A 251 -32.27 18.14 -48.29
CA GLU A 251 -33.61 18.72 -48.07
C GLU A 251 -33.70 20.16 -48.58
N ARG A 252 -32.70 21.01 -48.29
CA ARG A 252 -32.64 22.38 -48.82
C ARG A 252 -32.62 22.40 -50.34
N ALA A 253 -31.79 21.57 -50.97
CA ALA A 253 -31.71 21.48 -52.44
C ALA A 253 -33.03 21.03 -53.08
N PHE A 254 -33.78 20.11 -52.43
CA PHE A 254 -35.11 19.71 -52.88
C PHE A 254 -36.14 20.83 -52.74
N ALA A 255 -36.13 21.57 -51.62
CA ALA A 255 -37.01 22.70 -51.40
C ALA A 255 -36.77 23.83 -52.43
N GLU A 256 -35.51 24.13 -52.73
CA GLU A 256 -35.12 25.11 -53.76
C GLU A 256 -35.59 24.68 -55.15
N ARG A 257 -35.45 23.40 -55.52
CA ARG A 257 -35.96 22.87 -56.80
C ARG A 257 -37.47 22.97 -56.93
N GLN A 258 -38.23 22.64 -55.88
CA GLN A 258 -39.68 22.77 -55.91
C GLN A 258 -40.14 24.23 -56.04
N GLN A 259 -39.45 25.18 -55.39
CA GLN A 259 -39.73 26.60 -55.57
C GLN A 259 -39.44 27.06 -57.01
N GLN A 260 -38.35 26.58 -57.61
CA GLN A 260 -38.03 26.84 -59.02
C GLN A 260 -39.09 26.28 -59.97
N ASP A 261 -39.52 25.03 -59.78
CA ASP A 261 -40.56 24.40 -60.60
C ASP A 261 -41.92 25.11 -60.49
N ASN A 262 -42.28 25.59 -59.31
CA ASN A 262 -43.50 26.37 -59.11
C ASN A 262 -43.40 27.75 -59.79
N GLN A 263 -42.27 28.45 -59.67
CA GLN A 263 -42.05 29.73 -60.38
C GLN A 263 -42.09 29.58 -61.91
N ILE A 264 -41.57 28.48 -62.46
CA ILE A 264 -41.60 28.20 -63.91
C ILE A 264 -43.04 27.90 -64.39
N LYS A 265 -43.86 27.25 -63.55
CA LYS A 265 -45.29 27.04 -63.85
C LYS A 265 -46.07 28.34 -63.86
N ASP A 266 -45.81 29.23 -62.91
CA ASP A 266 -46.49 30.52 -62.79
C ASP A 266 -46.08 31.53 -63.87
N SER A 267 -44.88 31.41 -64.47
CA SER A 267 -44.43 32.28 -65.56
C SER A 267 -44.95 31.87 -66.96
N LYS A 268 -45.63 30.73 -67.08
CA LYS A 268 -46.19 30.21 -68.35
C LYS A 268 -47.70 30.43 -68.49
N VAL A 269 -48.30 31.17 -67.56
CA VAL A 269 -49.68 31.70 -67.61
C VAL A 269 -49.61 33.19 -67.88
#